data_AF-A0A2E5XMI7-F1
#
_entry.id   AF-A0A2E5XMI7-F1
#
_cell.length_a   1.000
_cell.length_b   1.000
_cell.length_c   1.000
_cell.angle_alpha   90.00
_cell.angle_beta   90.00
_cell.angle_gamma   90.00
#
_symmetry.space_group_name_H-M   'P 1'
#
loop_
_entity.id
_entity.type
_entity.pdbx_description
1 polymer ?
#
loop_
_entity_poly.entity_id
_entity_poly.type
_entity_poly.pdbx_seq_one_letter_code
_entity_poly.pdbx_strand_id
1 'polypeptide(L)' 'MAASKKASTTTRKKTKPEYKMVKSIESDSLNYVTARMGEIVSKEMADGWLPHGTPMTLIEDGKYILVQAMVKGV' A
#
# COMPACT_ATOMS: atom_id res chain seq x y z
N MET A 1 31.35 -2.04 -44.10
CA MET A 1 31.49 -1.73 -42.66
C MET A 1 30.11 -1.67 -42.04
N ALA A 2 29.72 -2.66 -41.25
CA ALA A 2 28.41 -2.69 -40.59
C ALA A 2 28.55 -2.16 -39.16
N ALA A 3 27.95 -1.00 -38.89
CA ALA A 3 27.97 -0.38 -37.58
C ALA A 3 27.00 -1.13 -36.64
N SER A 4 27.56 -1.84 -35.67
CA SER A 4 26.80 -2.45 -34.57
C SER A 4 26.28 -1.34 -33.64
N LYS A 5 24.99 -1.03 -33.71
CA LYS A 5 24.33 -0.18 -32.72
C LYS A 5 24.32 -0.92 -31.38
N LYS A 6 25.22 -0.54 -30.47
CA LYS A 6 25.18 -0.97 -29.06
C LYS A 6 23.84 -0.54 -28.47
N ALA A 7 23.01 -1.50 -28.08
CA ALA A 7 21.85 -1.25 -27.25
C ALA A 7 22.35 -0.63 -25.93
N SER A 8 21.96 0.61 -25.68
CA SER A 8 22.19 1.29 -24.42
C SER A 8 21.36 0.57 -23.36
N THR A 9 22.01 -0.27 -22.57
CA THR A 9 21.39 -0.93 -21.42
C THR A 9 21.18 0.14 -20.36
N THR A 10 20.01 0.80 -20.37
CA THR A 10 19.59 1.69 -19.30
C THR A 10 19.42 0.84 -18.05
N THR A 11 20.42 0.81 -17.17
CA THR A 11 20.33 0.22 -15.84
C THR A 11 19.26 0.99 -15.07
N ARG A 12 18.00 0.55 -15.17
CA ARG A 12 16.90 1.01 -14.32
C ARG A 12 17.34 0.66 -12.90
N LYS A 13 17.70 1.68 -12.09
CA LYS A 13 17.99 1.47 -10.66
C LYS A 13 16.81 0.68 -10.10
N LYS A 14 17.06 -0.55 -9.64
CA LYS A 14 16.08 -1.31 -8.86
C LYS A 14 15.92 -0.57 -7.53
N THR A 15 15.08 0.46 -7.51
CA THR A 15 14.54 0.98 -6.25
C THR A 15 13.84 -0.20 -5.58
N LYS A 16 14.29 -0.55 -4.37
CA LYS A 16 13.60 -1.58 -3.59
C LYS A 16 12.18 -1.07 -3.34
N PRO A 17 11.15 -1.94 -3.44
CA PRO A 17 9.80 -1.53 -3.11
C PRO A 17 9.75 -1.02 -1.67
N GLU A 18 9.16 0.16 -1.50
CA GLU A 18 8.89 0.74 -0.19
C GLU A 18 7.53 0.26 0.29
N TYR A 19 7.45 -0.12 1.57
CA TYR A 19 6.24 -0.64 2.19
C TYR A 19 5.86 0.20 3.40
N LYS A 20 4.57 0.28 3.68
CA LYS A 20 4.05 0.78 4.95
C LYS A 20 2.78 0.07 5.36
N MET A 21 2.42 0.22 6.62
CA MET A 21 1.17 -0.26 7.18
C MET A 21 0.33 0.93 7.57
N VAL A 22 -0.94 0.91 7.20
CA VAL A 22 -1.93 1.88 7.67
C VAL A 22 -2.96 1.18 8.53
N LYS A 23 -3.37 1.86 9.61
CA LYS A 23 -4.32 1.34 10.58
C LYS A 23 -5.56 2.22 10.60
N SER A 24 -6.73 1.62 10.77
CA SER A 24 -7.94 2.37 11.09
C SER A 24 -7.89 2.88 12.53
N ILE A 25 -8.88 3.70 12.86
CA ILE A 25 -9.26 3.94 14.26
C ILE A 25 -9.78 2.65 14.91
N GLU A 26 -9.73 2.60 16.24
CA GLU A 26 -10.35 1.55 17.06
C GLU A 26 -11.82 1.87 17.29
N SER A 27 -12.72 0.91 17.07
CA SER A 27 -14.13 1.06 17.43
C SER A 27 -14.80 -0.29 17.62
N ASP A 28 -15.81 -0.31 18.49
CA ASP A 28 -16.80 -1.37 18.67
C ASP A 28 -17.61 -1.74 17.39
N SER A 29 -17.58 -0.90 16.35
CA SER A 29 -18.32 -1.09 15.10
C SER A 29 -17.40 -1.45 13.93
N LEU A 30 -17.46 -2.70 13.48
CA LEU A 30 -16.72 -3.17 12.30
C LEU A 30 -17.07 -2.38 11.02
N ASN A 31 -18.34 -2.00 10.85
CA ASN A 31 -18.78 -1.21 9.69
C ASN A 31 -18.14 0.17 9.69
N TYR A 32 -18.09 0.82 10.87
CA TYR A 32 -17.47 2.14 11.01
C TYR A 32 -15.97 2.08 10.69
N VAL A 33 -15.29 1.08 11.25
CA VAL A 33 -13.86 0.82 11.02
C VAL A 33 -13.57 0.56 9.54
N THR A 34 -14.43 -0.20 8.85
CA THR A 34 -14.30 -0.50 7.42
C THR A 34 -14.45 0.75 6.56
N ALA A 35 -15.45 1.59 6.82
CA ALA A 35 -15.62 2.85 6.10
C ALA A 35 -14.41 3.78 6.27
N ARG A 36 -13.91 3.90 7.51
CA ARG A 36 -12.71 4.71 7.81
C ARG A 36 -11.45 4.17 7.15
N MET A 37 -11.27 2.85 7.11
CA MET A 37 -10.15 2.25 6.38
C MET A 37 -10.22 2.60 4.88
N GLY A 38 -11.40 2.56 4.28
CA GLY A 38 -11.59 2.98 2.88
C GLY A 38 -11.15 4.42 2.62
N GLU A 39 -11.50 5.35 3.50
CA GLU A 39 -11.04 6.75 3.42
C GLU A 39 -9.51 6.88 3.55
N ILE A 40 -8.91 6.14 4.48
CA ILE A 40 -7.45 6.13 4.71
C ILE A 40 -6.74 5.61 3.47
N VAL A 41 -7.13 4.43 2.98
CA VAL A 41 -6.53 3.82 1.79
C VAL A 41 -6.67 4.72 0.57
N SER A 42 -7.83 5.36 0.38
CA SER A 42 -8.05 6.28 -0.74
C SER A 42 -7.11 7.50 -0.71
N LYS A 43 -6.85 8.06 0.47
CA LYS A 43 -5.87 9.15 0.64
C LYS A 43 -4.45 8.67 0.30
N GLU A 44 -4.10 7.49 0.79
CA GLU A 44 -2.79 6.91 0.53
C GLU A 44 -2.55 6.60 -0.95
N MET A 45 -3.61 6.19 -1.65
CA MET A 45 -3.60 6.04 -3.11
C MET A 45 -3.39 7.36 -3.83
N ALA A 46 -3.96 8.46 -3.35
CA ALA A 46 -3.66 9.78 -3.89
C ALA A 46 -2.17 10.18 -3.69
N ASP A 47 -1.55 9.70 -2.61
CA ASP A 47 -0.12 9.87 -2.33
C ASP A 47 0.78 8.86 -3.06
N GLY A 48 0.22 8.06 -3.97
CA GLY A 48 0.96 7.10 -4.80
C GLY A 48 1.30 5.78 -4.10
N TRP A 49 0.59 5.43 -3.02
CA TRP A 49 0.66 4.11 -2.41
C TRP A 49 -0.43 3.19 -2.96
N LEU A 50 -0.14 1.91 -3.11
CA LEU A 50 -1.10 0.92 -3.60
C LEU A 50 -1.39 -0.12 -2.52
N PRO A 51 -2.65 -0.59 -2.40
CA PRO A 51 -2.98 -1.70 -1.52
C PRO A 51 -2.16 -2.93 -1.88
N HIS A 52 -1.55 -3.55 -0.88
CA HIS A 52 -0.83 -4.79 -1.03
C HIS A 52 -1.51 -5.90 -0.24
N GLY A 53 -2.13 -6.83 -0.97
CA GLY A 53 -2.86 -7.95 -0.37
C GLY A 53 -4.16 -7.55 0.32
N THR A 54 -4.70 -8.49 1.09
CA THR A 54 -5.99 -8.34 1.78
C THR A 54 -5.79 -7.66 3.14
N PRO A 55 -6.61 -6.67 3.51
CA PRO A 55 -6.54 -6.06 4.83
C PRO A 55 -6.86 -7.08 5.94
N MET A 56 -6.20 -6.91 7.08
CA MET A 56 -6.39 -7.75 8.27
C MET A 56 -7.25 -7.01 9.30
N THR A 57 -8.17 -7.75 9.94
CA THR A 57 -8.94 -7.27 11.10
C THR A 57 -8.29 -7.79 12.37
N LEU A 58 -7.94 -6.88 13.27
CA LEU A 58 -7.53 -7.14 14.63
C LEU A 58 -8.71 -6.85 15.55
N ILE A 59 -8.82 -7.63 16.63
CA ILE A 59 -9.81 -7.42 17.69
C ILE A 59 -9.04 -7.31 19.00
N GLU A 60 -9.04 -6.12 19.60
CA GLU A 60 -8.35 -5.80 20.85
C GLU A 60 -9.38 -5.22 21.83
N ASP A 61 -9.52 -5.83 23.00
CA ASP A 61 -10.48 -5.43 24.05
C ASP A 61 -11.92 -5.21 23.54
N GLY A 62 -12.36 -6.06 22.62
CA GLY A 62 -13.70 -6.01 22.01
C GLY A 62 -13.87 -4.90 20.94
N LYS A 63 -12.81 -4.18 20.60
CA LYS A 63 -12.80 -3.18 19.52
C LYS A 63 -12.14 -3.75 18.27
N TYR A 64 -12.69 -3.40 17.12
CA TYR A 64 -12.16 -3.71 15.81
C TYR A 64 -11.11 -2.68 15.38
N ILE A 65 -10.05 -3.17 14.75
CA ILE A 65 -9.01 -2.38 14.10
C ILE A 65 -8.72 -3.04 12.76
N LEU A 66 -8.79 -2.30 11.66
CA LEU A 66 -8.33 -2.77 10.36
C LEU A 66 -6.90 -2.31 10.13
N VAL A 67 -6.13 -3.16 9.45
CA VAL A 67 -4.77 -2.84 9.02
C VAL A 67 -4.62 -3.23 7.55
N GLN A 68 -4.11 -2.31 6.74
CA GLN A 68 -3.80 -2.54 5.34
C GLN A 68 -2.31 -2.33 5.09
N ALA A 69 -1.66 -3.32 4.47
CA ALA A 69 -0.33 -3.17 3.93
C ALA A 69 -0.40 -2.39 2.62
N MET A 70 0.53 -1.46 2.42
CA MET A 70 0.63 -0.61 1.25
C MET A 70 2.04 -0.68 0.66
N VAL A 71 2.17 -0.55 -0.65
CA VAL A 71 3.44 -0.49 -1.38
C VAL A 71 3.52 0.78 -2.22
N LYS A 72 4.68 1.44 -2.27
CA LYS A 72 4.84 2.65 -3.09
C LYS A 72 4.78 2.26 -4.57
N GLY A 73 3.90 2.90 -5.33
CA GLY A 73 3.81 2.72 -6.78
C GLY A 73 5.13 3.08 -7.44
N VAL A 74 5.69 2.14 -8.21
CA VAL A 74 6.93 2.28 -9.01
C VAL A 74 6.71 3.05 -10.30
#